data_AF-A0A0U3AAD0-F1
#
_entry.id   AF-A0A0U3AAD0-F1
#
_cell.length_a   1.000
_cell.length_b   1.000
_cell.length_c   1.000
_cell.angle_alpha   90.00
_cell.angle_beta   90.00
_cell.angle_gamma   90.00
#
_symmetry.space_group_name_H-M   'P 1'
#
loop_
_entity.id
_entity.type
_entity.pdbx_description
1 polymer ?
#
loop_
_entity_poly.entity_id
_entity_poly.type
_entity_poly.pdbx_seq_one_letter_code
_entity_poly.pdbx_strand_id
1 'polypeptide(L)'
;MMLADEINAQGLRLDLERLLRMALLHDWAETRVGDMPRTATHYFGAEERKRAEGRAFADIVAGAGDAAAQYQELFDDYEQRNSIEARIVKAADVIDLLVQAYALERAGAKGLDEFWDVAIDADFELPAVAQKVVSEVLDSLVAERRKLNQAQTGIRAGC
;
A
#
# COMPACT_ATOMS: atom_id res chain seq x y z
N MET A 1 -2.25 -11.00 6.28
CA MET A 1 -1.79 -11.61 7.56
C MET A 1 -0.31 -11.94 7.57
N MET A 2 0.26 -12.52 6.52
CA MET A 2 1.69 -12.92 6.43
C MET A 2 2.69 -11.96 7.11
N LEU A 3 2.68 -10.66 6.76
CA LEU A 3 3.59 -9.70 7.38
C LEU A 3 3.41 -9.60 8.89
N ALA A 4 2.17 -9.51 9.36
CA ALA A 4 1.86 -9.38 10.77
C ALA A 4 2.22 -10.65 11.57
N ASP A 5 2.00 -11.84 10.98
CA ASP A 5 2.34 -13.12 11.59
C ASP A 5 3.86 -13.26 11.75
N GLU A 6 4.63 -12.91 10.71
CA GLU A 6 6.09 -12.95 10.74
C GLU A 6 6.68 -11.93 11.72
N ILE A 7 6.15 -10.70 11.74
CA ILE A 7 6.57 -9.66 12.69
C ILE A 7 6.30 -10.08 14.15
N ASN A 8 5.13 -10.66 14.42
CA ASN A 8 4.80 -11.20 15.73
C ASN A 8 5.73 -12.36 16.11
N ALA A 9 6.04 -13.26 15.18
CA ALA A 9 6.96 -14.38 15.40
C ALA A 9 8.38 -13.92 15.74
N GLN A 10 8.81 -12.77 15.21
CA GLN A 10 10.07 -12.12 15.55
C GLN A 10 10.02 -11.27 16.83
N GLY A 11 8.94 -11.37 17.60
CA GLY A 11 8.82 -10.81 18.95
C GLY A 11 8.27 -9.39 19.03
N LEU A 12 7.85 -8.79 17.92
CA LEU A 12 7.18 -7.50 17.93
C LEU A 12 5.66 -7.69 17.92
N ARG A 13 5.04 -7.49 19.08
CA ARG A 13 3.59 -7.70 19.25
C ARG A 13 2.79 -6.59 18.60
N LEU A 14 1.91 -6.95 17.68
CA LEU A 14 0.99 -6.06 16.97
C LEU A 14 -0.44 -6.20 17.48
N ASP A 15 -1.22 -5.12 17.39
CA ASP A 15 -2.69 -5.22 17.50
C ASP A 15 -3.27 -5.71 16.17
N LEU A 16 -3.47 -7.03 16.08
CA LEU A 16 -4.01 -7.66 14.87
C LEU A 16 -5.44 -7.23 14.56
N GLU A 17 -6.26 -6.92 15.57
CA GLU A 17 -7.62 -6.49 15.34
C GLU A 17 -7.62 -5.10 14.70
N ARG A 18 -6.85 -4.16 15.26
CA ARG A 18 -6.69 -2.81 14.68
C ARG A 18 -6.12 -2.88 13.26
N LEU A 19 -5.05 -3.65 13.07
CA LEU A 19 -4.39 -3.82 11.77
C LEU A 19 -5.34 -4.35 10.70
N LEU A 20 -6.10 -5.41 11.01
CA LEU A 20 -7.03 -6.02 10.05
C LEU A 20 -8.21 -5.11 9.75
N ARG A 21 -8.77 -4.43 10.76
CA ARG A 21 -9.85 -3.44 10.54
C ARG A 21 -9.36 -2.31 9.63
N MET A 22 -8.17 -1.78 9.89
CA MET A 22 -7.59 -0.73 9.08
C MET A 22 -7.32 -1.18 7.64
N ALA A 23 -6.74 -2.38 7.45
CA ALA A 23 -6.53 -2.95 6.12
C ALA A 23 -7.84 -3.12 5.33
N LEU A 24 -8.95 -3.45 5.99
CA LEU A 24 -10.25 -3.54 5.33
C LEU A 24 -10.84 -2.17 4.96
N LEU A 25 -10.51 -1.12 5.70
CA LEU A 25 -11.13 0.22 5.58
C LEU A 25 -10.34 1.18 4.68
N HIS A 26 -9.03 1.01 4.51
CA HIS A 26 -8.16 2.04 3.94
C HIS A 26 -8.61 2.58 2.57
N ASP A 27 -9.06 1.70 1.67
CA ASP A 27 -9.52 2.08 0.32
C ASP A 27 -11.02 2.36 0.20
N TRP A 28 -11.78 2.39 1.31
CA TRP A 28 -13.23 2.59 1.21
C TRP A 28 -13.62 3.90 0.51
N ALA A 29 -12.82 4.96 0.70
CA ALA A 29 -13.05 6.24 0.04
C ALA A 29 -13.11 6.11 -1.50
N GLU A 30 -12.32 5.19 -2.08
CA GLU A 30 -12.25 4.98 -3.54
C GLU A 30 -13.59 4.52 -4.14
N THR A 31 -14.48 3.95 -3.33
CA THR A 31 -15.86 3.61 -3.79
C THR A 31 -16.66 4.83 -4.24
N ARG A 32 -16.29 6.04 -3.79
CA ARG A 32 -16.95 7.30 -4.14
C ARG A 32 -16.10 8.21 -5.01
N VAL A 33 -14.80 8.27 -4.77
CA VAL A 33 -13.89 9.17 -5.51
C VAL A 33 -13.06 8.48 -6.60
N GLY A 34 -13.13 7.14 -6.68
CA GLY A 34 -12.24 6.32 -7.49
C GLY A 34 -10.83 6.26 -6.93
N ASP A 35 -10.01 5.36 -7.47
CA ASP A 35 -8.56 5.39 -7.28
C ASP A 35 -8.01 6.62 -8.01
N MET A 36 -7.57 7.62 -7.25
CA MET A 36 -7.02 8.85 -7.81
C MET A 36 -5.54 8.63 -8.14
N PRO A 37 -5.15 8.66 -9.42
CA PRO A 37 -3.76 8.44 -9.80
C PRO A 37 -2.89 9.53 -9.18
N ARG A 38 -1.64 9.20 -8.86
CA ARG A 38 -0.67 10.17 -8.31
C ARG A 38 -0.61 11.47 -9.10
N THR A 39 -0.73 11.39 -10.42
CA THR A 39 -0.75 12.53 -11.35
C THR A 39 -1.88 13.53 -11.07
N ALA A 40 -3.00 13.11 -10.49
CA ALA A 40 -4.09 13.99 -10.07
C ALA A 40 -3.61 15.04 -9.04
N THR A 41 -2.62 14.69 -8.23
CA THR A 41 -2.00 15.58 -7.24
C THR A 41 -1.34 16.80 -7.89
N HIS A 42 -0.87 16.70 -9.14
CA HIS A 42 -0.29 17.84 -9.86
C HIS A 42 -1.33 18.89 -10.26
N TYR A 43 -2.61 18.50 -10.35
CA TYR A 43 -3.70 19.37 -10.77
C TYR A 43 -4.49 19.94 -9.59
N PHE A 44 -4.76 19.12 -8.58
CA PHE A 44 -5.60 19.51 -7.43
C PHE A 44 -4.79 19.81 -6.17
N GLY A 45 -3.55 19.32 -6.08
CA GLY A 45 -2.74 19.37 -4.86
C GLY A 45 -3.04 18.20 -3.90
N ALA A 46 -2.06 17.86 -3.06
CA ALA A 46 -2.16 16.73 -2.13
C ALA A 46 -3.23 16.94 -1.05
N GLU A 47 -3.37 18.17 -0.57
CA GLU A 47 -4.33 18.51 0.49
C GLU A 47 -5.78 18.42 0.02
N GLU A 48 -6.08 18.88 -1.20
CA GLU A 48 -7.44 18.77 -1.75
C GLU A 48 -7.81 17.31 -2.05
N ARG A 49 -6.83 16.50 -2.47
CA ARG A 49 -7.01 15.05 -2.64
C ARG A 49 -7.40 14.38 -1.31
N LYS A 50 -6.60 14.60 -0.26
CA LYS A 50 -6.87 14.10 1.10
C LYS A 50 -8.22 14.59 1.63
N ARG A 51 -8.57 15.85 1.38
CA ARG A 51 -9.87 16.42 1.79
C ARG A 51 -11.04 15.76 1.04
N ALA A 52 -10.87 15.40 -0.23
CA ALA A 52 -11.87 14.66 -0.98
C ALA A 52 -12.04 13.24 -0.43
N GLU A 53 -10.93 12.52 -0.24
CA GLU A 53 -10.91 11.16 0.34
C GLU A 53 -11.55 11.14 1.74
N GLY A 54 -11.18 12.06 2.63
CA GLY A 54 -11.74 12.15 3.98
C GLY A 54 -13.25 12.47 3.99
N ARG A 55 -13.73 13.33 3.09
CA ARG A 55 -15.19 13.58 2.95
C ARG A 55 -15.92 12.35 2.42
N ALA A 56 -15.33 11.64 1.46
CA ALA A 56 -15.90 10.42 0.91
C ALA A 56 -15.98 9.32 1.98
N PHE A 57 -14.92 9.13 2.76
CA PHE A 57 -14.90 8.17 3.86
C PHE A 57 -15.96 8.51 4.91
N ALA A 58 -16.04 9.79 5.34
CA ALA A 58 -17.04 10.24 6.30
C ALA A 58 -18.48 10.00 5.82
N ASP A 59 -18.77 10.22 4.53
CA ASP A 59 -20.08 9.92 3.93
C ASP A 59 -20.40 8.43 3.96
N ILE A 60 -19.40 7.57 3.69
CA ILE A 60 -19.56 6.11 3.71
C ILE A 60 -19.89 5.60 5.12
N VAL A 61 -19.18 6.09 6.14
CA VAL A 61 -19.34 5.59 7.51
C VAL A 61 -20.47 6.29 8.30
N ALA A 62 -21.08 7.35 7.76
CA ALA A 62 -22.15 8.09 8.43
C ALA A 62 -23.33 7.20 8.88
N GLY A 63 -23.61 6.12 8.15
CA GLY A 63 -24.67 5.16 8.48
C GLY A 63 -24.29 4.07 9.49
N ALA A 64 -23.04 4.03 9.98
CA ALA A 64 -22.53 2.94 10.82
C ALA A 64 -22.90 3.06 12.31
N GLY A 65 -23.70 4.05 12.70
CA GLY A 65 -24.09 4.29 14.09
C GLY A 65 -22.88 4.54 14.99
N ASP A 66 -22.85 3.88 16.15
CA ASP A 66 -21.79 4.05 17.17
C ASP A 66 -20.38 3.67 16.66
N ALA A 67 -20.30 2.84 15.60
CA ALA A 67 -19.03 2.43 15.02
C ALA A 67 -18.39 3.49 14.10
N ALA A 68 -19.15 4.50 13.65
CA ALA A 68 -18.67 5.49 12.69
C ALA A 68 -17.41 6.23 13.19
N ALA A 69 -17.40 6.60 14.47
CA ALA A 69 -16.25 7.27 15.09
C ALA A 69 -14.99 6.39 15.12
N GLN A 70 -15.15 5.09 15.38
CA GLN A 70 -14.03 4.14 15.39
C GLN A 70 -13.47 3.94 13.98
N TYR A 71 -14.32 3.89 12.97
CA TYR A 71 -13.88 3.79 11.57
C TYR A 71 -13.15 5.06 11.12
N GLN A 72 -13.65 6.23 11.51
CA GLN A 72 -12.97 7.49 11.20
C GLN A 72 -11.59 7.55 11.87
N GLU A 73 -11.46 7.11 13.13
CA GLU A 73 -10.17 7.07 13.82
C GLU A 73 -9.16 6.13 13.11
N LEU A 74 -9.62 4.97 12.63
CA LEU A 74 -8.76 4.04 11.88
C LEU A 74 -8.31 4.62 10.54
N PHE A 75 -9.21 5.30 9.83
CA PHE A 75 -8.90 5.97 8.57
C PHE A 75 -7.90 7.12 8.78
N ASP A 76 -8.14 7.97 9.78
CA ASP A 76 -7.25 9.10 10.09
C ASP A 76 -5.85 8.61 10.51
N ASP A 77 -5.77 7.52 11.28
CA ASP A 77 -4.49 6.91 11.66
C ASP A 77 -3.75 6.32 10.45
N TYR A 78 -4.46 5.66 9.54
CA TYR A 78 -3.87 5.18 8.29
C TYR A 78 -3.27 6.33 7.46
N GLU A 79 -4.04 7.40 7.25
CA GLU A 79 -3.62 8.57 6.47
C GLU A 79 -2.41 9.30 7.08
N GLN A 80 -2.37 9.39 8.41
CA GLN A 80 -1.31 10.06 9.15
C GLN A 80 -0.11 9.16 9.47
N ARG A 81 -0.28 7.83 9.35
CA ARG A 81 0.74 6.82 9.68
C ARG A 81 1.22 6.92 11.12
N ASN A 82 0.32 7.21 12.07
CA ASN A 82 0.70 7.44 13.46
C ASN A 82 1.08 6.14 14.17
N SER A 83 0.28 5.08 13.99
CA SER A 83 0.53 3.77 14.59
C SER A 83 1.48 2.91 13.76
N ILE A 84 2.08 1.90 14.42
CA ILE A 84 2.84 0.87 13.73
C ILE A 84 1.93 0.04 12.82
N GLU A 85 0.69 -0.24 13.24
CA GLU A 85 -0.30 -0.93 12.43
C GLU A 85 -0.57 -0.16 11.13
N ALA A 86 -0.76 1.16 11.20
CA ALA A 86 -0.94 2.01 10.02
C ALA A 86 0.24 1.95 9.05
N ARG A 87 1.46 2.01 9.58
CA ARG A 87 2.69 1.91 8.77
C ARG A 87 2.81 0.54 8.10
N ILE A 88 2.45 -0.54 8.81
CA ILE A 88 2.46 -1.91 8.26
C ILE A 88 1.37 -2.07 7.19
N VAL A 89 0.16 -1.56 7.41
CA VAL A 89 -0.90 -1.58 6.38
C VAL A 89 -0.46 -0.78 5.17
N LYS A 90 0.21 0.37 5.34
CA LYS A 90 0.73 1.14 4.21
C LYS A 90 1.82 0.39 3.43
N ALA A 91 2.68 -0.34 4.13
CA ALA A 91 3.67 -1.20 3.48
C ALA A 91 3.00 -2.35 2.71
N ALA A 92 1.95 -2.95 3.28
CA ALA A 92 1.19 -4.02 2.63
C ALA A 92 0.48 -3.53 1.36
N ASP A 93 -0.12 -2.34 1.39
CA ASP A 93 -0.74 -1.66 0.23
C ASP A 93 0.28 -1.46 -0.91
N VAL A 94 1.46 -0.91 -0.61
CA VAL A 94 2.53 -0.77 -1.61
C VAL A 94 2.98 -2.13 -2.17
N ILE A 95 3.14 -3.14 -1.32
CA ILE A 95 3.49 -4.50 -1.78
C ILE A 95 2.42 -5.05 -2.72
N ASP A 96 1.13 -4.87 -2.42
CA ASP A 96 0.04 -5.33 -3.27
C ASP A 96 0.07 -4.64 -4.65
N LEU A 97 0.25 -3.32 -4.67
CA LEU A 97 0.43 -2.55 -5.91
C LEU A 97 1.57 -3.10 -6.78
N LEU A 98 2.72 -3.42 -6.18
CA LEU A 98 3.87 -3.96 -6.92
C LEU A 98 3.63 -5.38 -7.43
N VAL A 99 2.92 -6.21 -6.67
CA VAL A 99 2.52 -7.56 -7.11
C VAL A 99 1.60 -7.46 -8.32
N GLN A 100 0.64 -6.53 -8.31
CA GLN A 100 -0.23 -6.26 -9.46
C GLN A 100 0.56 -5.75 -10.67
N ALA A 101 1.46 -4.78 -10.46
CA ALA A 101 2.34 -4.26 -11.52
C ALA A 101 3.19 -5.38 -12.14
N TYR A 102 3.79 -6.24 -11.32
CA TYR A 102 4.56 -7.40 -11.77
C TYR A 102 3.71 -8.37 -12.61
N ALA A 103 2.49 -8.67 -12.16
CA ALA A 103 1.58 -9.54 -12.91
C ALA A 103 1.23 -8.97 -14.29
N LEU A 104 1.00 -7.65 -14.37
CA LEU A 104 0.75 -6.95 -15.63
C LEU A 104 1.98 -6.97 -16.55
N GLU A 105 3.18 -6.73 -16.03
CA GLU A 105 4.44 -6.83 -16.81
C GLU A 105 4.66 -8.25 -17.34
N ARG A 106 4.34 -9.27 -16.54
CA ARG A 106 4.38 -10.68 -16.99
C ARG A 106 3.38 -10.96 -18.10
N ALA A 107 2.23 -10.30 -18.10
CA ALA A 107 1.25 -10.37 -19.17
C ALA A 107 1.64 -9.54 -20.41
N GLY A 108 2.76 -8.81 -20.36
CA GLY A 108 3.30 -8.04 -21.48
C GLY A 108 2.96 -6.54 -21.46
N ALA A 109 2.33 -6.04 -20.39
CA ALA A 109 2.16 -4.60 -20.19
C ALA A 109 3.53 -3.90 -20.05
N LYS A 110 3.58 -2.63 -20.42
CA LYS A 110 4.79 -1.80 -20.42
C LYS A 110 4.48 -0.44 -19.80
N GLY A 111 5.53 0.30 -19.44
CA GLY A 111 5.41 1.66 -18.90
C GLY A 111 4.94 1.69 -17.46
N LEU A 112 5.26 0.62 -16.70
CA LEU A 112 4.88 0.49 -15.29
C LEU A 112 6.02 0.88 -14.34
N ASP A 113 7.13 1.43 -14.86
CA ASP A 113 8.32 1.78 -14.07
C ASP A 113 8.01 2.71 -12.89
N GLU A 114 7.10 3.67 -13.09
CA GLU A 114 6.70 4.64 -12.06
C GLU A 114 6.12 4.00 -10.79
N PHE A 115 5.51 2.81 -10.90
CA PHE A 115 4.97 2.09 -9.74
C PHE A 115 6.07 1.50 -8.88
N TRP A 116 7.25 1.23 -9.46
CA TRP A 116 8.37 0.62 -8.76
C TRP A 116 9.31 1.64 -8.12
N ASP A 117 9.34 2.87 -8.61
CA ASP A 117 10.06 3.97 -7.96
C ASP A 117 9.53 4.20 -6.53
N VAL A 118 8.24 3.95 -6.31
CA VAL A 118 7.59 3.97 -5.00
C VAL A 118 8.25 3.03 -4.00
N ALA A 119 8.64 1.83 -4.46
CA ALA A 119 9.26 0.82 -3.62
C ALA A 119 10.67 1.23 -3.17
N ILE A 120 11.37 1.97 -4.03
CA ILE A 120 12.76 2.40 -3.84
C ILE A 120 12.83 3.55 -2.83
N ASP A 121 11.84 4.45 -2.86
CA ASP A 121 11.80 5.64 -2.01
C ASP A 121 10.96 5.47 -0.72
N ALA A 122 10.35 4.29 -0.52
CA ALA A 122 9.46 4.07 0.62
C ALA A 122 10.22 3.94 1.94
N ASP A 123 10.21 5.02 2.73
CA ASP A 123 10.43 4.95 4.18
C ASP A 123 9.09 4.90 4.90
N PHE A 124 8.77 3.75 5.48
CA PHE A 124 7.56 3.52 6.27
C PHE A 124 7.75 3.87 7.75
N GLU A 125 8.94 4.30 8.17
CA GLU A 125 9.31 4.57 9.56
C GLU A 125 8.98 3.38 10.50
N LEU A 126 9.24 2.16 10.04
CA LEU A 126 8.95 0.95 10.81
C LEU A 126 10.04 0.69 11.86
N PRO A 127 9.69 0.11 13.02
CA PRO A 127 10.68 -0.45 13.94
C PRO A 127 11.53 -1.52 13.24
N ALA A 128 12.78 -1.70 13.67
CA ALA A 128 13.76 -2.54 12.99
C ALA A 128 13.26 -3.95 12.63
N VAL A 129 12.50 -4.61 13.51
CA VAL A 129 11.92 -5.94 13.25
C VAL A 129 10.93 -5.90 12.08
N ALA A 130 9.98 -4.95 12.11
CA ALA A 130 9.00 -4.80 11.03
C ALA A 130 9.64 -4.32 9.72
N GLN A 131 10.58 -3.38 9.81
CA GLN A 131 11.33 -2.87 8.66
C GLN A 131 12.05 -4.01 7.94
N LYS A 132 12.73 -4.88 8.69
CA LYS A 132 13.43 -6.03 8.12
C LYS A 132 12.49 -6.94 7.32
N VAL A 133 11.36 -7.33 7.91
CA VAL A 133 10.37 -8.21 7.25
C VAL A 133 9.84 -7.58 5.97
N VAL A 134 9.46 -6.30 6.02
CA VAL A 134 8.94 -5.57 4.85
C VAL A 134 10.01 -5.45 3.76
N SER A 135 11.25 -5.08 4.11
CA SER A 135 12.35 -4.97 3.15
C SER A 135 12.68 -6.30 2.48
N GLU A 136 12.68 -7.42 3.20
CA GLU A 136 12.92 -8.74 2.60
C GLU A 136 11.90 -9.10 1.51
N VAL A 137 10.62 -8.75 1.72
CA VAL A 137 9.55 -8.96 0.73
C VAL A 137 9.73 -8.04 -0.48
N LEU A 138 9.98 -6.75 -0.25
CA LEU A 138 10.20 -5.77 -1.33
C LEU A 138 11.42 -6.13 -2.18
N ASP A 139 12.54 -6.49 -1.55
CA ASP A 139 13.78 -6.90 -2.23
C ASP A 139 13.54 -8.14 -3.10
N SER A 140 12.76 -9.09 -2.59
CA SER A 140 12.37 -10.29 -3.32
C SER A 140 11.54 -9.95 -4.57
N LEU A 141 10.56 -9.05 -4.46
CA LEU A 141 9.75 -8.59 -5.60
C LEU A 141 10.60 -7.86 -6.65
N VAL A 142 11.49 -6.96 -6.21
CA VAL A 142 12.42 -6.24 -7.10
C VAL A 142 13.36 -7.21 -7.83
N ALA A 143 13.85 -8.24 -7.13
CA ALA A 143 14.68 -9.27 -7.73
C ALA A 143 13.93 -10.08 -8.80
N GLU A 144 12.68 -10.46 -8.55
CA GLU A 144 11.84 -11.17 -9.52
C GLU A 144 11.54 -10.30 -10.76
N ARG A 145 11.23 -9.02 -10.57
CA ARG A 145 11.07 -8.08 -11.69
C ARG A 145 12.33 -7.97 -12.55
N ARG A 146 13.51 -7.89 -11.93
CA ARG A 146 14.79 -7.85 -12.66
C ARG A 146 14.99 -9.08 -13.54
N LYS A 147 14.67 -10.28 -13.03
CA LYS A 147 14.74 -11.53 -13.82
C LYS A 147 13.78 -11.48 -15.02
N LEU A 148 12.56 -11.01 -14.82
CA LEU A 148 11.57 -10.85 -15.90
C LEU A 148 12.10 -9.93 -17.01
N ASN A 149 12.63 -8.77 -16.64
CA ASN A 149 13.17 -7.80 -17.59
C ASN A 149 14.35 -8.38 -18.39
N GLN A 150 15.25 -9.13 -17.74
CA GLN A 150 16.36 -9.80 -18.42
C GLN A 150 15.88 -10.86 -19.43
N ALA A 151 14.90 -11.69 -19.06
CA ALA A 151 14.33 -12.69 -19.96
C ALA A 151 13.67 -12.05 -21.19
N GLN A 152 12.92 -10.95 -21.01
CA GLN A 152 12.27 -10.23 -22.10
C GLN A 152 13.27 -9.53 -23.03
N THR A 153 14.42 -9.10 -22.51
CA THR A 153 15.48 -8.45 -23.29
C THR A 153 16.29 -9.48 -24.10
N GLY A 154 16.56 -10.65 -23.52
CA GLY A 154 17.26 -11.76 -24.19
C GLY A 154 16.49 -12.35 -25.37
N ILE A 155 15.16 -12.41 -25.30
CA ILE A 155 14.31 -12.86 -26.42
C ILE A 155 14.42 -11.91 -27.63
N ARG A 156 14.63 -10.61 -27.41
CA ARG A 156 14.74 -9.61 -28.49
C ARG A 156 16.10 -9.57 -29.18
N ALA A 157 17.16 -10.07 -28.56
CA ALA A 157 18.50 -10.08 -29.16
C ALA A 157 18.74 -11.30 -30.07
N GLY A 158 17.84 -12.28 -30.07
CA GLY A 158 17.95 -13.51 -30.85
C GLY A 158 16.99 -13.62 -32.04
N CYS A 159 16.36 -12.51 -32.46
CA CYS A 159 15.44 -12.44 -33.60
C CYS A 159 15.99 -11.48 -34.67
#